data_AF-A0AA96WGZ6-F1
#
_entry.id   AF-A0AA96WGZ6-F1
#
_cell.length_a   1.000
_cell.length_b   1.000
_cell.length_c   1.000
_cell.angle_alpha   90.00
_cell.angle_beta   90.00
_cell.angle_gamma   90.00
#
_symmetry.space_group_name_H-M   'P 1'
#
loop_
_entity.id
_entity.type
_entity.pdbx_description
1 polymer ?
#
loop_
_entity_poly.entity_id
_entity_poly.type
_entity_poly.pdbx_seq_one_letter_code
_entity_poly.pdbx_strand_id
1 'polypeptide(L)'
;MTITEPTTMLTDYVLAGIAFILAGFLVRVGWHSQQRSVCFWAAAFLFVAIAAALGGTCHGLVVELGASLSMVLWQLMLYAVSLASFFMLVGTVWSRVSQRKQRWFLLAAIVKLAITWLHLLHQPHFTIVAVDYLISMLLVLALQVYGLASSPRSASWLTAGILVSGLAMAVLVSGATLFQVLNHNDLYHLIQLVGLGILFQGAKRLKDQ
;
A
#
# COMPACT_ATOMS: atom_id res chain seq x y z
N MET A 1 28.22 6.85 12.85
CA MET A 1 26.91 6.53 12.27
C MET A 1 26.91 5.06 11.92
N THR A 2 26.12 4.27 12.63
CA THR A 2 25.93 2.83 12.41
C THR A 2 24.62 2.62 11.66
N ILE A 3 24.64 1.83 10.58
CA ILE A 3 23.43 1.46 9.84
C ILE A 3 23.11 0.00 10.18
N THR A 4 21.95 -0.23 10.80
CA THR A 4 21.58 -1.55 11.36
C THR A 4 21.19 -2.56 10.27
N GLU A 5 20.33 -2.15 9.35
CA GLU A 5 19.91 -2.97 8.20
C GLU A 5 20.12 -2.20 6.88
N PRO A 6 21.34 -2.16 6.33
CA PRO A 6 21.65 -1.32 5.17
C PRO A 6 20.90 -1.74 3.90
N THR A 7 20.71 -3.04 3.69
CA THR A 7 19.96 -3.57 2.53
C THR A 7 18.47 -3.25 2.64
N THR A 8 17.87 -3.47 3.82
CA THR A 8 16.45 -3.18 4.06
C THR A 8 16.20 -1.68 3.87
N MET A 9 17.03 -0.83 4.48
CA MET A 9 16.94 0.63 4.32
C MET A 9 17.02 1.06 2.85
N LEU A 10 17.96 0.51 2.08
CA LEU A 10 18.11 0.85 0.67
C LEU A 10 16.88 0.43 -0.14
N THR A 11 16.40 -0.81 0.05
CA THR A 11 15.24 -1.32 -0.69
C THR A 11 13.96 -0.57 -0.34
N ASP A 12 13.79 -0.16 0.92
CA ASP A 12 12.72 0.74 1.36
C ASP A 12 12.77 2.08 0.65
N TYR A 13 13.93 2.74 0.59
CA TYR A 13 14.03 4.04 -0.10
C TYR A 13 13.83 3.94 -1.61
N VAL A 14 14.24 2.82 -2.24
CA VAL A 14 13.91 2.56 -3.65
C VAL A 14 12.40 2.38 -3.83
N LEU A 15 11.75 1.60 -2.97
CA LEU A 15 10.30 1.44 -2.95
C LEU A 15 9.59 2.78 -2.76
N ALA A 16 10.06 3.60 -1.83
CA ALA A 16 9.54 4.93 -1.56
C ALA A 16 9.62 5.85 -2.79
N GLY A 17 10.81 5.94 -3.40
CA GLY A 17 11.04 6.77 -4.59
C GLY A 17 10.16 6.36 -5.76
N ILE A 18 10.08 5.06 -6.05
CA ILE A 18 9.25 4.54 -7.15
C ILE A 18 7.77 4.77 -6.86
N ALA A 19 7.28 4.47 -5.66
CA ALA A 19 5.90 4.72 -5.28
C ALA A 19 5.52 6.20 -5.40
N PHE A 20 6.39 7.12 -4.98
CA PHE A 20 6.19 8.56 -5.09
C PHE A 20 6.10 9.03 -6.55
N ILE A 21 7.01 8.56 -7.41
CA ILE A 21 6.99 8.87 -8.85
C ILE A 21 5.69 8.39 -9.49
N LEU A 22 5.28 7.15 -9.21
CA LEU A 22 4.04 6.58 -9.73
C LEU A 22 2.80 7.33 -9.21
N ALA A 23 2.79 7.76 -7.95
CA ALA A 23 1.75 8.63 -7.40
C ALA A 23 1.62 9.93 -8.22
N GLY A 24 2.74 10.60 -8.52
CA GLY A 24 2.76 11.81 -9.34
C GLY A 24 2.18 11.60 -10.74
N PHE A 25 2.47 10.47 -11.39
CA PHE A 25 1.85 10.11 -12.66
C PHE A 25 0.35 9.88 -12.54
N LEU A 26 -0.11 9.18 -11.49
CA LEU A 26 -1.54 8.95 -11.26
C LEU A 26 -2.29 10.25 -10.98
N VAL A 27 -1.72 11.18 -10.21
CA VAL A 27 -2.31 12.51 -9.98
C VAL A 27 -2.56 13.23 -11.30
N ARG A 28 -1.56 13.27 -12.19
CA ARG A 28 -1.69 13.91 -13.51
C ARG A 28 -2.78 13.25 -14.35
N VAL A 29 -2.81 11.91 -14.42
CA VAL A 29 -3.83 11.16 -15.17
C VAL A 29 -5.22 11.39 -14.60
N GLY A 30 -5.37 11.33 -13.28
CA GLY A 30 -6.65 11.48 -12.58
C GLY A 30 -7.25 12.87 -12.75
N TRP A 31 -6.45 13.93 -12.61
CA TRP A 31 -6.92 15.29 -12.86
C TRP A 31 -7.25 15.55 -14.34
N HIS A 32 -6.37 15.16 -15.27
CA HIS A 32 -6.61 15.37 -16.69
C HIS A 32 -7.86 14.64 -17.19
N SER A 33 -8.11 13.43 -16.67
CA SER A 33 -9.24 12.59 -17.10
C SER A 33 -10.48 12.77 -16.22
N GLN A 34 -10.42 13.66 -15.21
CA GLN A 34 -11.45 13.88 -14.19
C GLN A 34 -11.94 12.59 -13.49
N GLN A 35 -11.02 11.67 -13.18
CA GLN A 35 -11.32 10.39 -12.53
C GLN A 35 -10.88 10.41 -11.07
N ARG A 36 -11.83 10.47 -10.13
CA ARG A 36 -11.56 10.48 -8.69
C ARG A 36 -10.97 9.16 -8.22
N SER A 37 -11.42 8.03 -8.79
CA SER A 37 -10.85 6.71 -8.53
C SER A 37 -9.33 6.69 -8.72
N VAL A 38 -8.85 7.30 -9.80
CA VAL A 38 -7.41 7.41 -10.11
C VAL A 38 -6.70 8.31 -9.08
N CYS A 39 -7.30 9.44 -8.70
CA CYS A 39 -6.73 10.32 -7.67
C CYS A 39 -6.63 9.65 -6.30
N PHE A 40 -7.61 8.83 -5.91
CA PHE A 40 -7.52 8.05 -4.68
C PHE A 40 -6.40 7.00 -4.75
N TRP A 41 -6.25 6.31 -5.88
CA TRP A 41 -5.09 5.42 -6.07
C TRP A 41 -3.76 6.18 -6.07
N ALA A 42 -3.73 7.42 -6.54
CA ALA A 42 -2.55 8.28 -6.42
C ALA A 42 -2.22 8.58 -4.96
N ALA A 43 -3.22 8.93 -4.14
CA ALA A 43 -3.05 9.11 -2.70
C ALA A 43 -2.57 7.82 -2.02
N ALA A 44 -3.09 6.65 -2.43
CA ALA A 44 -2.61 5.38 -1.91
C ALA A 44 -1.11 5.16 -2.18
N PHE A 45 -0.66 5.40 -3.41
CA PHE A 45 0.76 5.27 -3.77
C PHE A 45 1.64 6.28 -3.02
N LEU A 46 1.14 7.49 -2.77
CA LEU A 46 1.83 8.47 -1.93
C LEU A 46 2.01 7.95 -0.49
N PHE A 47 0.97 7.34 0.08
CA PHE A 47 1.06 6.77 1.43
C PHE A 47 1.94 5.50 1.49
N VAL A 48 2.00 4.71 0.43
CA VAL A 48 3.03 3.65 0.29
C VAL A 48 4.43 4.27 0.31
N ALA A 49 4.64 5.38 -0.41
CA ALA A 49 5.93 6.05 -0.44
C ALA A 49 6.35 6.58 0.94
N ILE A 50 5.41 7.21 1.66
CA ILE A 50 5.63 7.70 3.02
C ILE A 50 5.94 6.53 3.97
N ALA A 51 5.16 5.44 3.90
CA ALA A 51 5.39 4.26 4.72
C ALA A 51 6.79 3.68 4.47
N ALA A 52 7.18 3.46 3.21
CA ALA A 52 8.50 2.92 2.88
C ALA A 52 9.65 3.85 3.30
N ALA A 53 9.49 5.18 3.16
CA ALA A 53 10.51 6.13 3.62
C ALA A 53 10.68 6.11 5.15
N LEU A 54 9.58 6.01 5.90
CA LEU A 54 9.62 5.89 7.35
C LEU A 54 10.18 4.52 7.78
N GLY A 55 9.77 3.44 7.11
CA GLY A 55 10.26 2.08 7.31
C GLY A 55 11.78 2.00 7.12
N GLY A 56 12.30 2.49 6.00
CA GLY A 56 13.74 2.49 5.74
C GLY A 56 14.53 3.30 6.77
N THR A 57 13.98 4.42 7.22
CA THR A 57 14.57 5.24 8.28
C THR A 57 14.62 4.47 9.61
N CYS A 58 13.55 3.76 9.97
CA CYS A 58 13.51 2.91 11.16
C CYS A 58 14.48 1.72 11.06
N HIS A 59 14.49 0.99 9.95
CA HIS A 59 15.37 -0.17 9.76
C HIS A 59 16.86 0.22 9.72
N GLY A 60 17.18 1.34 9.08
CA GLY A 60 18.55 1.79 8.93
C GLY A 60 19.11 2.46 10.18
N LEU A 61 18.33 3.34 10.81
CA LEU A 61 18.85 4.36 11.75
C LEU A 61 18.33 4.20 13.18
N VAL A 62 17.70 3.08 13.55
CA VAL A 62 17.11 2.87 14.89
C VAL A 62 18.04 3.25 16.05
N VAL A 63 19.33 2.93 15.93
CA VAL A 63 20.34 3.24 16.97
C VAL A 63 20.59 4.74 17.07
N GLU A 64 20.69 5.43 15.93
CA GLU A 64 21.01 6.86 15.87
C GLU A 64 19.79 7.73 16.23
N LEU A 65 18.57 7.26 15.96
CA LEU A 65 17.32 7.95 16.29
C LEU A 65 16.99 7.92 17.79
N GLY A 66 17.50 6.91 18.50
CA GLY A 66 17.09 6.61 19.87
C GLY A 66 15.67 6.02 19.95
N ALA A 67 15.33 5.48 21.12
CA ALA A 67 14.12 4.69 21.30
C ALA A 67 12.83 5.49 21.05
N SER A 68 12.72 6.71 21.58
CA SER A 68 11.50 7.53 21.50
C SER A 68 11.16 7.93 20.07
N LEU A 69 12.15 8.45 19.31
CA LEU A 69 11.91 8.86 17.93
C LEU A 69 11.65 7.64 17.03
N SER A 70 12.38 6.53 17.23
CA SER A 70 12.13 5.28 16.50
C SER A 70 10.70 4.77 16.69
N MET A 71 10.17 4.80 17.93
CA MET A 71 8.78 4.42 18.20
C MET A 71 7.77 5.33 17.48
N VAL A 72 8.00 6.64 17.48
CA VAL A 72 7.11 7.59 16.79
C VAL A 72 7.14 7.38 15.28
N LEU A 73 8.32 7.26 14.66
CA LEU A 73 8.44 7.05 13.22
C LEU A 73 7.83 5.70 12.81
N TRP A 74 8.02 4.66 13.60
CA TRP A 74 7.37 3.37 13.40
C TRP A 74 5.85 3.50 13.46
N GLN A 75 5.30 4.21 14.45
CA GLN A 75 3.86 4.41 14.55
C GLN A 75 3.29 5.21 13.35
N LEU A 76 3.98 6.26 12.92
CA LEU A 76 3.61 7.02 11.72
C LEU A 76 3.66 6.16 10.45
N MET A 77 4.65 5.27 10.33
CA MET A 77 4.75 4.31 9.25
C MET A 77 3.51 3.38 9.22
N LEU A 78 3.09 2.85 10.37
CA LEU A 78 1.89 2.01 10.47
C LEU A 78 0.62 2.77 10.04
N TYR A 79 0.46 4.03 10.46
CA TYR A 79 -0.66 4.85 10.00
C TYR A 79 -0.61 5.08 8.49
N ALA A 80 0.56 5.35 7.91
CA ALA A 80 0.71 5.51 6.47
C ALA A 80 0.31 4.22 5.70
N VAL A 81 0.69 3.03 6.17
CA VAL A 81 0.25 1.76 5.55
C VAL A 81 -1.27 1.62 5.57
N SER A 82 -1.93 1.92 6.70
CA SER A 82 -3.39 1.86 6.80
C SER A 82 -4.11 2.89 5.91
N LEU A 83 -3.52 4.07 5.71
CA LEU A 83 -4.04 5.08 4.79
C LEU A 83 -3.88 4.63 3.33
N ALA A 84 -2.76 3.99 2.98
CA ALA A 84 -2.57 3.42 1.65
C ALA A 84 -3.67 2.39 1.34
N SER A 85 -3.94 1.46 2.27
CA SER A 85 -4.99 0.44 2.09
C SER A 85 -6.40 1.07 1.97
N PHE A 86 -6.68 2.09 2.77
CA PHE A 86 -7.93 2.86 2.74
C PHE A 86 -8.15 3.49 1.37
N PHE A 87 -7.15 4.19 0.83
CA PHE A 87 -7.26 4.87 -0.44
C PHE A 87 -7.35 3.91 -1.63
N MET A 88 -6.66 2.76 -1.60
CA MET A 88 -6.84 1.71 -2.63
C MET A 88 -8.28 1.18 -2.66
N LEU A 89 -8.86 0.95 -1.47
CA LEU A 89 -10.24 0.49 -1.35
C LEU A 89 -11.22 1.57 -1.84
N VAL A 90 -11.12 2.80 -1.35
CA VAL A 90 -12.01 3.90 -1.73
C VAL A 90 -11.92 4.21 -3.23
N GLY A 91 -10.71 4.24 -3.79
CA GLY A 91 -10.51 4.44 -5.23
C GLY A 91 -11.16 3.33 -6.06
N THR A 92 -11.07 2.08 -5.60
CA THR A 92 -11.74 0.95 -6.25
C THR A 92 -13.26 1.02 -6.15
N VAL A 93 -13.79 1.37 -4.97
CA VAL A 93 -15.23 1.60 -4.77
C VAL A 93 -15.75 2.66 -5.73
N TRP A 94 -15.06 3.79 -5.88
CA TRP A 94 -15.44 4.86 -6.81
C TRP A 94 -15.53 4.39 -8.26
N SER A 95 -14.73 3.39 -8.64
CA SER A 95 -14.69 2.83 -10.00
C SER A 95 -15.66 1.68 -10.27
N ARG A 96 -16.25 1.08 -9.24
CA ARG A 96 -17.03 -0.18 -9.35
C ARG A 96 -18.42 -0.12 -8.74
N VAL A 97 -18.65 0.82 -7.83
CA VAL A 97 -19.89 0.92 -7.07
C VAL A 97 -20.64 2.17 -7.51
N SER A 98 -21.95 2.03 -7.73
CA SER A 98 -22.80 3.16 -8.13
C SER A 98 -22.76 4.28 -7.10
N GLN A 99 -22.85 5.52 -7.58
CA GLN A 99 -22.75 6.75 -6.78
C GLN A 99 -23.61 6.73 -5.49
N ARG A 100 -24.84 6.21 -5.56
CA ARG A 100 -25.76 6.13 -4.41
C ARG A 100 -25.20 5.24 -3.28
N LYS A 101 -24.47 4.18 -3.62
CA LYS A 101 -23.92 3.21 -2.65
C LYS A 101 -22.53 3.60 -2.16
N GLN A 102 -21.77 4.40 -2.91
CA GLN A 102 -20.40 4.82 -2.55
C GLN A 102 -20.29 5.37 -1.13
N ARG A 103 -21.26 6.18 -0.68
CA ARG A 103 -21.26 6.75 0.69
C ARG A 103 -21.22 5.70 1.80
N TRP A 104 -21.88 4.56 1.62
CA TRP A 104 -21.94 3.50 2.62
C TRP A 104 -20.63 2.71 2.68
N PHE A 105 -20.04 2.45 1.51
CA PHE A 105 -18.71 1.85 1.43
C PHE A 105 -17.62 2.79 1.98
N LEU A 106 -17.74 4.10 1.75
CA LEU A 106 -16.86 5.10 2.34
C LEU A 106 -16.99 5.11 3.86
N LEU A 107 -18.22 5.12 4.40
CA LEU A 107 -18.45 5.04 5.84
C LEU A 107 -17.83 3.76 6.42
N ALA A 108 -18.04 2.60 5.78
CA ALA A 108 -17.44 1.34 6.20
C ALA A 108 -15.90 1.40 6.17
N ALA A 109 -15.29 1.99 5.13
CA ALA A 109 -13.85 2.16 5.04
C ALA A 109 -13.30 3.11 6.14
N ILE A 110 -14.04 4.18 6.48
CA ILE A 110 -13.68 5.09 7.57
C ILE A 110 -13.75 4.39 8.92
N VAL A 111 -14.83 3.63 9.18
CA VAL A 111 -14.99 2.84 10.41
C VAL A 111 -13.87 1.81 10.54
N LYS A 112 -13.55 1.10 9.45
CA LYS A 112 -12.42 0.15 9.38
C LYS A 112 -11.11 0.84 9.77
N LEU A 113 -10.80 1.99 9.15
CA LEU A 113 -9.59 2.76 9.45
C LEU A 113 -9.56 3.24 10.92
N ALA A 114 -10.67 3.75 11.44
CA ALA A 114 -10.77 4.20 12.82
C ALA A 114 -10.53 3.05 13.81
N ILE A 115 -11.09 1.86 13.55
CA ILE A 115 -10.84 0.66 14.36
C ILE A 115 -9.36 0.29 14.31
N THR A 116 -8.73 0.29 13.13
CA THR A 116 -7.29 0.00 12.99
C THR A 116 -6.45 1.00 13.77
N TRP A 117 -6.75 2.30 13.69
CA TRP A 117 -6.01 3.33 14.43
C TRP A 117 -6.19 3.22 15.94
N LEU A 118 -7.41 2.94 16.42
CA LEU A 118 -7.66 2.69 17.84
C LEU A 118 -6.83 1.52 18.35
N HIS A 119 -6.68 0.44 17.56
CA HIS A 119 -5.79 -0.67 17.93
C HIS A 119 -4.32 -0.24 17.96
N LEU A 120 -3.86 0.51 16.95
CA LEU A 120 -2.48 1.00 16.84
C LEU A 120 -2.07 1.98 17.95
N LEU A 121 -3.02 2.74 18.51
CA LEU A 121 -2.76 3.61 19.66
C LEU A 121 -2.37 2.82 20.91
N HIS A 122 -2.90 1.60 21.07
CA HIS A 122 -2.63 0.75 22.23
C HIS A 122 -1.51 -0.25 21.96
N GLN A 123 -1.40 -0.72 20.71
CA GLN A 123 -0.56 -1.84 20.31
C GLN A 123 -0.01 -1.60 18.89
N PRO A 124 1.14 -0.91 18.73
CA PRO A 124 1.71 -0.57 17.43
C PRO A 124 2.42 -1.77 16.76
N HIS A 125 1.73 -2.90 16.65
CA HIS A 125 2.23 -4.10 16.00
C HIS A 125 1.95 -4.06 14.50
N PHE A 126 2.94 -4.44 13.71
CA PHE A 126 2.81 -4.56 12.26
C PHE A 126 1.69 -5.51 11.82
N THR A 127 1.42 -6.56 12.61
CA THR A 127 0.36 -7.54 12.32
C THR A 127 -1.02 -6.90 12.19
N ILE A 128 -1.31 -5.83 12.94
CA ILE A 128 -2.58 -5.12 12.91
C ILE A 128 -2.78 -4.45 11.54
N VAL A 129 -1.77 -3.72 11.05
CA VAL A 129 -1.85 -3.09 9.71
C VAL A 129 -1.77 -4.11 8.58
N ALA A 130 -1.07 -5.23 8.77
CA ALA A 130 -1.03 -6.30 7.79
C ALA A 130 -2.42 -6.93 7.57
N VAL A 131 -3.17 -7.17 8.66
CA VAL A 131 -4.55 -7.66 8.59
C VAL A 131 -5.48 -6.62 7.94
N ASP A 132 -5.37 -5.35 8.33
CA ASP A 132 -6.10 -4.23 7.72
C ASP A 132 -5.89 -4.17 6.19
N TYR A 133 -4.62 -4.28 5.78
CA TYR A 133 -4.22 -4.27 4.38
C TYR A 133 -4.78 -5.48 3.64
N LEU A 134 -4.65 -6.69 4.21
CA LEU A 134 -5.17 -7.92 3.63
C LEU A 134 -6.68 -7.84 3.40
N ILE A 135 -7.46 -7.42 4.40
CA ILE A 135 -8.92 -7.23 4.26
C ILE A 135 -9.22 -6.28 3.09
N SER A 136 -8.51 -5.15 3.02
CA SER A 136 -8.70 -4.16 1.96
C SER A 136 -8.38 -4.74 0.58
N MET A 137 -7.28 -5.48 0.45
CA MET A 137 -6.87 -6.09 -0.82
C MET A 137 -7.83 -7.20 -1.26
N LEU A 138 -8.37 -8.00 -0.34
CA LEU A 138 -9.40 -8.99 -0.66
C LEU A 138 -10.70 -8.33 -1.14
N LEU A 139 -11.11 -7.22 -0.53
CA LEU A 139 -12.27 -6.45 -0.98
C LEU A 139 -12.05 -5.80 -2.35
N VAL A 140 -10.87 -5.21 -2.57
CA VAL A 140 -10.48 -4.68 -3.90
C VAL A 140 -10.49 -5.81 -4.93
N LEU A 141 -9.90 -6.97 -4.62
CA LEU A 141 -9.86 -8.13 -5.51
C LEU A 141 -11.28 -8.59 -5.87
N ALA A 142 -12.16 -8.75 -4.89
CA ALA A 142 -13.55 -9.14 -5.13
C ALA A 142 -14.29 -8.15 -6.06
N LEU A 143 -14.11 -6.84 -5.84
CA LEU A 143 -14.69 -5.80 -6.69
C LEU A 143 -14.12 -5.81 -8.12
N GLN A 144 -12.83 -6.10 -8.28
CA GLN A 144 -12.21 -6.20 -9.60
C GLN A 144 -12.65 -7.46 -10.36
N VAL A 145 -12.76 -8.60 -9.68
CA VAL A 145 -13.28 -9.85 -10.26
C VAL A 145 -14.72 -9.66 -10.73
N TYR A 146 -15.58 -9.05 -9.90
CA TYR A 146 -16.94 -8.70 -10.30
C TYR A 146 -16.96 -7.73 -11.50
N GLY A 147 -16.01 -6.80 -11.56
CA GLY A 147 -15.85 -5.81 -12.62
C GLY A 147 -15.08 -6.26 -13.88
N LEU A 148 -14.70 -7.55 -13.98
CA LEU A 148 -13.93 -8.07 -15.13
C LEU A 148 -14.71 -7.94 -16.44
N ALA A 149 -16.01 -8.16 -16.43
CA ALA A 149 -16.84 -8.07 -17.64
C ALA A 149 -16.94 -6.64 -18.18
N SER A 150 -16.94 -5.62 -17.31
CA SER A 150 -17.16 -4.22 -17.70
C SER A 150 -15.88 -3.44 -17.99
N SER A 151 -14.78 -3.74 -17.29
CA SER A 151 -13.48 -3.09 -17.51
C SER A 151 -12.34 -4.12 -17.42
N PRO A 152 -12.25 -5.06 -18.38
CA PRO A 152 -11.39 -6.24 -18.29
C PRO A 152 -9.91 -5.89 -18.14
N ARG A 153 -9.42 -4.89 -18.88
CA ARG A 153 -8.01 -4.49 -18.80
C ARG A 153 -7.62 -3.92 -17.43
N SER A 154 -8.43 -3.03 -16.85
CA SER A 154 -8.11 -2.46 -15.53
C SER A 154 -8.21 -3.51 -14.43
N ALA A 155 -9.28 -4.32 -14.47
CA ALA A 155 -9.50 -5.41 -13.52
C ALA A 155 -8.38 -6.46 -13.57
N SER A 156 -7.92 -6.88 -14.75
CA SER A 156 -6.86 -7.88 -14.86
C SER A 156 -5.53 -7.39 -14.28
N TRP A 157 -5.14 -6.14 -14.56
CA TRP A 157 -3.94 -5.53 -13.99
C TRP A 157 -4.03 -5.43 -12.46
N LEU A 158 -5.15 -4.93 -11.92
CA LEU A 158 -5.31 -4.82 -10.46
C LEU A 158 -5.33 -6.19 -9.77
N THR A 159 -6.00 -7.17 -10.37
CA THR A 159 -6.01 -8.56 -9.88
C THR A 159 -4.59 -9.13 -9.84
N ALA A 160 -3.85 -9.04 -10.95
CA ALA A 160 -2.47 -9.53 -11.02
C ALA A 160 -1.56 -8.82 -10.02
N GLY A 161 -1.72 -7.50 -9.87
CA GLY A 161 -0.93 -6.72 -8.92
C GLY A 161 -1.17 -7.13 -7.47
N ILE A 162 -2.44 -7.37 -7.10
CA ILE A 162 -2.80 -7.86 -5.76
C ILE A 162 -2.21 -9.26 -5.50
N LEU A 163 -2.24 -10.15 -6.50
CA LEU A 163 -1.65 -11.49 -6.36
C LEU A 163 -0.13 -11.43 -6.17
N VAL A 164 0.56 -10.56 -6.91
CA VAL A 164 2.01 -10.34 -6.75
C VAL A 164 2.33 -9.73 -5.38
N SER A 165 1.57 -8.74 -4.92
CA SER A 165 1.72 -8.18 -3.57
C SER A 165 1.41 -9.21 -2.47
N GLY A 166 0.44 -10.10 -2.71
CA GLY A 166 0.15 -11.23 -1.82
C GLY A 166 1.31 -12.22 -1.72
N LEU A 167 1.98 -12.50 -2.85
CA LEU A 167 3.21 -13.30 -2.86
C LEU A 167 4.34 -12.60 -2.08
N ALA A 168 4.50 -11.28 -2.23
CA ALA A 168 5.45 -10.52 -1.42
C ALA A 168 5.17 -10.73 0.07
N MET A 169 3.92 -10.58 0.51
CA MET A 169 3.52 -10.79 1.90
C MET A 169 3.79 -12.22 2.39
N ALA A 170 3.56 -13.23 1.54
CA ALA A 170 3.89 -14.61 1.88
C ALA A 170 5.39 -14.80 2.14
N VAL A 171 6.24 -14.19 1.31
CA VAL A 171 7.70 -14.17 1.51
C VAL A 171 8.07 -13.47 2.82
N LEU A 172 7.46 -12.31 3.11
CA LEU A 172 7.68 -11.56 4.35
C LEU A 172 7.40 -12.44 5.59
N VAL A 173 6.22 -13.06 5.65
CA VAL A 173 5.78 -13.86 6.80
C VAL A 173 6.56 -15.18 6.92
N SER A 174 7.02 -15.75 5.81
CA SER A 174 7.82 -16.98 5.83
C SER A 174 9.20 -16.80 6.47
N GLY A 175 9.69 -15.57 6.61
CA GLY A 175 11.05 -15.29 7.05
C GLY A 175 12.12 -15.76 6.05
N ALA A 176 11.75 -16.03 4.80
CA ALA A 176 12.66 -16.53 3.78
C ALA A 176 13.84 -15.59 3.53
N THR A 177 15.02 -16.18 3.29
CA THR A 177 16.23 -15.46 2.92
C THR A 177 16.79 -16.01 1.62
N LEU A 178 17.41 -15.16 0.81
CA LEU A 178 17.98 -15.53 -0.48
C LEU A 178 19.45 -15.10 -0.55
N PHE A 179 20.30 -16.01 -1.01
CA PHE A 179 21.76 -15.81 -1.15
C PHE A 179 22.49 -15.35 0.12
N GLN A 180 21.89 -15.52 1.32
CA GLN A 180 22.41 -15.03 2.61
C GLN A 180 22.62 -13.50 2.72
N VAL A 181 22.31 -12.74 1.67
CA VAL A 181 22.44 -11.28 1.62
C VAL A 181 21.08 -10.59 1.64
N LEU A 182 20.06 -11.21 1.06
CA LEU A 182 18.69 -10.68 1.03
C LEU A 182 17.85 -11.37 2.09
N ASN A 183 17.34 -10.60 3.05
CA ASN A 183 16.40 -11.08 4.04
C ASN A 183 14.95 -11.02 3.52
N HIS A 184 13.99 -11.42 4.34
CA HIS A 184 12.57 -11.45 3.98
C HIS A 184 11.99 -10.05 3.72
N ASN A 185 12.49 -9.00 4.39
CA ASN A 185 12.09 -7.61 4.13
C ASN A 185 12.59 -7.15 2.76
N ASP A 186 13.85 -7.43 2.43
CA ASP A 186 14.44 -7.09 1.14
C ASP A 186 13.66 -7.75 0.00
N LEU A 187 13.40 -9.06 0.12
CA LEU A 187 12.64 -9.81 -0.88
C LEU A 187 11.20 -9.30 -0.99
N TYR A 188 10.58 -8.98 0.15
CA TYR A 188 9.26 -8.35 0.16
C TYR A 188 9.28 -7.04 -0.63
N HIS A 189 10.22 -6.13 -0.38
CA HIS A 189 10.33 -4.85 -1.10
C HIS A 189 10.53 -5.03 -2.60
N LEU A 190 11.41 -5.96 -3.01
CA LEU A 190 11.69 -6.24 -4.42
C LEU A 190 10.47 -6.81 -5.16
N ILE A 191 9.74 -7.74 -4.56
CA ILE A 191 8.50 -8.28 -5.16
C ILE A 191 7.41 -7.21 -5.15
N GLN A 192 7.32 -6.42 -4.07
CA GLN A 192 6.35 -5.35 -3.95
C GLN A 192 6.57 -4.23 -4.98
N LEU A 193 7.81 -3.94 -5.37
CA LEU A 193 8.12 -3.04 -6.49
C LEU A 193 7.46 -3.49 -7.81
N VAL A 194 7.55 -4.79 -8.11
CA VAL A 194 6.87 -5.38 -9.28
C VAL A 194 5.35 -5.26 -9.11
N GLY A 195 4.84 -5.58 -7.92
CA GLY A 195 3.42 -5.44 -7.57
C GLY A 195 2.90 -4.01 -7.80
N LEU A 196 3.62 -2.99 -7.34
CA LEU A 196 3.26 -1.57 -7.56
C LEU A 196 3.25 -1.19 -9.03
N GLY A 197 4.22 -1.66 -9.82
CA GLY A 197 4.24 -1.43 -11.26
C GLY A 197 3.00 -1.98 -11.95
N ILE A 198 2.59 -3.21 -11.59
CA ILE A 198 1.40 -3.87 -12.13
C ILE A 198 0.11 -3.16 -11.66
N LEU A 199 0.02 -2.83 -10.37
CA LEU A 199 -1.11 -2.09 -9.80
C LEU A 199 -1.29 -0.72 -10.47
N PHE A 200 -0.19 0.01 -10.70
CA PHE A 200 -0.20 1.30 -11.41
C PHE A 200 -0.85 1.20 -12.79
N GLN A 201 -0.55 0.13 -13.54
CA GLN A 201 -1.14 -0.09 -14.86
C GLN A 201 -2.66 -0.28 -14.77
N GLY A 202 -3.16 -0.93 -13.72
CA GLY A 202 -4.59 -1.08 -13.48
C GLY A 202 -5.24 0.22 -13.02
N ALA A 203 -4.63 0.88 -12.03
CA ALA A 203 -5.12 2.09 -11.39
C ALA A 203 -5.28 3.26 -12.37
N LYS A 204 -4.31 3.50 -13.26
CA LYS A 204 -4.37 4.59 -14.25
C LYS A 204 -5.47 4.43 -15.31
N ARG A 205 -6.14 3.27 -15.34
CA ARG A 205 -7.19 2.92 -16.30
C ARG A 205 -8.57 2.83 -15.66
N LEU A 206 -8.68 3.15 -14.36
CA LEU A 206 -9.95 3.19 -13.68
C LEU A 206 -10.84 4.30 -14.26
N LYS A 207 -12.14 4.04 -14.21
CA LYS A 207 -13.19 4.98 -14.58
C LYS A 207 -14.22 5.00 -13.47
N ASP A 208 -14.63 6.19 -13.06
CA ASP A 208 -15.67 6.41 -12.06
C ASP A 208 -17.03 5.90 -12.57
N GLN A 209 -17.90 5.50 -11.62
CA GLN A 209 -19.28 5.02 -11.86
C GLN A 209 -20.34 6.04 -11.44
#